data_AF-A0A2X1NCZ3-F1
#
_entry.id   AF-A0A2X1NCZ3-F1
#
_cell.length_a   1.000
_cell.length_b   1.000
_cell.length_c   1.000
_cell.angle_alpha   90.00
_cell.angle_beta   90.00
_cell.angle_gamma   90.00
#
_symmetry.space_group_name_H-M   'P 1'
#
loop_
_entity.id
_entity.type
_entity.pdbx_description
1 polymer ?
#
loop_
_entity_poly.entity_id
_entity_poly.type
_entity_poly.pdbx_seq_one_letter_code
_entity_poly.pdbx_strand_id
1 'polypeptide(L)'
;MKNWKTSAESILTTGPVVPVIVVKKLEHAVPMAKALVAGGVRVLEVTLRTECAVDAIRAIAKEVPEAIVGAGTVLNPQQLAEVTEAGAQFAISPGLTEPLLKAATEGLFL
;
A
#
# COMPACT_ATOMS: atom_id res chain seq x y z
N MET A 1 -9.61 16.94 -10.53
CA MET A 1 -8.64 16.36 -9.57
C MET A 1 -7.51 15.74 -10.38
N LYS A 2 -6.27 16.21 -10.23
CA LYS A 2 -5.05 15.68 -10.92
C LYS A 2 -3.92 15.49 -9.91
N ASN A 3 -4.25 15.04 -8.70
CA ASN A 3 -3.36 15.13 -7.55
C ASN A 3 -2.58 13.83 -7.32
N TRP A 4 -2.82 12.80 -8.13
CA TRP A 4 -2.12 11.52 -8.01
C TRP A 4 -1.08 11.40 -9.12
N LYS A 5 0.18 11.16 -8.74
CA LYS A 5 1.24 10.80 -9.69
C LYS A 5 1.02 9.42 -10.31
N THR A 6 0.38 8.52 -9.55
CA THR A 6 0.05 7.16 -9.97
C THR A 6 -1.46 7.02 -10.13
N SER A 7 -1.94 6.55 -11.28
CA SER A 7 -3.38 6.33 -11.48
C SER A 7 -3.82 5.02 -10.82
N ALA A 8 -5.08 4.94 -10.39
CA ALA A 8 -5.63 3.67 -9.90
C ALA A 8 -5.58 2.58 -10.97
N GLU A 9 -5.82 2.95 -12.24
CA GLU A 9 -5.71 2.03 -13.38
C GLU A 9 -4.30 1.44 -13.53
N SER A 10 -3.23 2.22 -13.36
CA SER A 10 -1.86 1.69 -13.52
C SER A 10 -1.47 0.70 -12.43
N ILE A 11 -2.01 0.86 -11.21
CA ILE A 11 -1.89 -0.13 -10.14
C ILE A 11 -2.64 -1.41 -10.52
N LEU A 12 -3.91 -1.30 -10.92
CA LEU A 12 -4.78 -2.46 -11.19
C LEU A 12 -4.39 -3.23 -12.46
N THR A 13 -3.76 -2.58 -13.43
CA THR A 13 -3.34 -3.18 -14.70
C THR A 13 -1.88 -3.65 -14.70
N THR A 14 -1.16 -3.47 -13.59
CA THR A 14 0.24 -3.92 -13.48
C THR A 14 0.38 -5.44 -13.55
N GLY A 15 -0.58 -6.18 -13.01
CA GLY A 15 -0.58 -7.64 -13.01
C GLY A 15 -1.97 -8.19 -12.71
N PRO A 16 -2.20 -9.49 -12.98
CA PRO A 16 -3.53 -10.09 -12.85
C PRO A 16 -3.94 -10.38 -11.39
N VAL A 17 -3.00 -10.31 -10.44
CA VAL A 17 -3.22 -10.65 -9.02
C VAL A 17 -2.54 -9.61 -8.13
N VAL A 18 -3.26 -9.15 -7.11
CA VAL A 18 -2.73 -8.36 -5.99
C VAL A 18 -2.85 -9.22 -4.72
N PRO A 19 -1.74 -9.56 -4.04
CA PRO A 19 -1.78 -10.34 -2.82
C PRO A 19 -2.25 -9.47 -1.65
N VAL A 20 -3.25 -9.95 -0.93
CA VAL A 20 -3.74 -9.35 0.32
C VAL A 20 -2.86 -9.87 1.47
N ILE A 21 -1.92 -9.03 1.93
CA ILE A 21 -0.88 -9.45 2.86
C ILE A 21 -1.28 -9.13 4.30
N VAL A 22 -1.13 -10.13 5.17
CA VAL A 22 -1.22 -9.98 6.63
C VAL A 22 0.14 -10.38 7.22
N VAL A 23 0.95 -9.39 7.59
CA VAL A 23 2.31 -9.60 8.13
C VAL A 23 2.31 -9.46 9.65
N LYS A 24 2.57 -10.56 10.37
CA LYS A 24 2.53 -10.55 11.85
C LYS A 24 3.87 -10.26 12.51
N LYS A 25 4.97 -10.34 11.74
CA LYS A 25 6.35 -10.18 12.21
C LYS A 25 7.07 -9.29 11.22
N LEU A 26 7.65 -8.19 11.72
CA LEU A 26 8.27 -7.19 10.86
C LEU A 26 9.43 -7.77 10.05
N GLU A 27 10.20 -8.68 10.65
CA GLU A 27 11.34 -9.34 10.00
C GLU A 27 10.96 -10.16 8.76
N HIS A 28 9.67 -10.50 8.58
CA HIS A 28 9.20 -11.21 7.39
C HIS A 28 8.86 -10.28 6.21
N ALA A 29 8.68 -8.97 6.43
CA ALA A 29 8.14 -8.05 5.43
C ALA A 29 9.02 -7.99 4.16
N VAL A 30 10.30 -7.65 4.33
CA VAL A 30 11.24 -7.48 3.20
C VAL A 30 11.56 -8.80 2.50
N PRO A 31 11.87 -9.93 3.20
CA PRO A 31 12.09 -11.21 2.55
C PRO A 31 10.88 -11.70 1.74
N MET A 32 9.67 -11.54 2.28
CA MET A 32 8.42 -11.89 1.59
C MET A 32 8.21 -11.02 0.34
N ALA A 33 8.41 -9.70 0.45
CA ALA A 33 8.28 -8.80 -0.70
C ALA A 33 9.27 -9.15 -1.83
N LYS A 34 10.53 -9.43 -1.50
CA LYS A 34 11.54 -9.89 -2.47
C LYS A 34 11.14 -11.21 -3.14
N ALA A 35 10.58 -12.15 -2.37
CA ALA A 35 10.10 -13.42 -2.92
C ALA A 35 8.92 -13.23 -3.88
N LEU A 36 7.97 -12.35 -3.56
CA LEU A 36 6.83 -12.04 -4.43
C LEU A 36 7.29 -11.38 -5.74
N VAL A 37 8.20 -10.40 -5.66
CA VAL A 37 8.79 -9.75 -6.83
C VAL A 37 9.54 -10.77 -7.70
N ALA A 38 10.35 -11.64 -7.10
CA ALA A 38 11.05 -12.71 -7.84
C ALA A 38 10.07 -13.69 -8.53
N GLY A 39 8.88 -13.88 -7.96
CA GLY A 39 7.78 -14.63 -8.56
C GLY A 39 6.95 -13.85 -9.60
N GLY A 40 7.31 -12.61 -9.92
CA GLY A 40 6.63 -11.77 -10.91
C GLY A 40 5.46 -10.93 -10.36
N VAL A 41 5.22 -10.94 -9.04
CA VAL A 41 4.17 -10.16 -8.39
C VAL A 41 4.76 -8.91 -7.76
N ARG A 42 4.54 -7.76 -8.41
CA ARG A 42 5.15 -6.48 -7.98
C ARG A 42 4.22 -5.54 -7.21
N VAL A 43 2.90 -5.62 -7.35
CA VAL A 43 1.96 -4.80 -6.56
C VAL A 43 1.63 -5.53 -5.28
N LEU A 44 1.95 -4.94 -4.13
CA LEU A 44 1.84 -5.58 -2.82
C LEU A 44 0.87 -4.79 -1.93
N GLU A 45 -0.23 -5.39 -1.50
CA GLU A 45 -1.19 -4.76 -0.58
C GLU A 45 -0.92 -5.25 0.86
N VAL A 46 -0.23 -4.43 1.66
CA VAL A 46 -0.03 -4.71 3.09
C VAL A 46 -1.23 -4.22 3.87
N THR A 47 -2.02 -5.12 4.45
CA THR A 47 -3.23 -4.75 5.19
C THR A 47 -2.93 -4.21 6.59
N LEU A 48 -3.62 -3.15 6.99
CA LEU A 48 -3.57 -2.56 8.35
C LEU A 48 -4.32 -3.43 9.39
N ARG A 49 -3.99 -4.73 9.44
CA ARG A 49 -4.63 -5.73 10.32
C ARG A 49 -3.68 -6.25 11.41
N THR A 50 -2.50 -5.66 11.51
CA THR A 50 -1.42 -6.06 12.42
C THR A 50 -0.64 -4.83 12.84
N GLU A 51 -0.11 -4.82 14.06
CA GLU A 51 0.62 -3.67 14.63
C GLU A 51 1.82 -3.24 13.77
N CYS A 52 2.56 -4.20 13.19
CA CYS A 52 3.75 -3.90 12.39
C CYS A 52 3.46 -3.53 10.92
N ALA A 53 2.20 -3.35 10.50
CA ALA A 53 1.86 -3.16 9.08
C ALA A 53 2.44 -1.87 8.48
N VAL A 54 2.40 -0.76 9.21
CA VAL A 54 2.95 0.53 8.75
C VAL A 54 4.48 0.46 8.64
N ASP A 55 5.14 -0.15 9.62
CA ASP A 55 6.59 -0.37 9.57
C ASP A 55 6.99 -1.33 8.44
N ALA A 56 6.17 -2.34 8.16
CA ALA A 56 6.37 -3.23 7.02
C ALA A 56 6.27 -2.50 5.68
N ILE A 57 5.28 -1.61 5.51
CA ILE A 57 5.18 -0.74 4.33
C ILE A 57 6.46 0.08 4.18
N ARG A 58 6.92 0.73 5.26
CA ARG A 58 8.13 1.56 5.26
C ARG A 58 9.39 0.78 4.90
N ALA A 59 9.56 -0.41 5.47
CA ALA A 59 10.69 -1.28 5.19
C ALA A 59 10.68 -1.74 3.72
N ILE A 60 9.53 -2.17 3.20
CA ILE A 60 9.39 -2.60 1.80
C ILE A 60 9.65 -1.44 0.84
N ALA A 61 9.05 -0.27 1.09
CA ALA A 61 9.23 0.92 0.25
C ALA A 61 10.71 1.34 0.15
N LYS A 62 11.47 1.16 1.23
CA LYS A 62 12.89 1.51 1.30
C LYS A 62 13.81 0.45 0.69
N GLU A 63 13.52 -0.83 0.91
CA GLU A 63 14.46 -1.93 0.65
C GLU A 63 14.13 -2.78 -0.57
N VAL A 64 12.95 -2.59 -1.16
CA VAL A 64 12.46 -3.35 -2.34
C VAL A 64 11.88 -2.39 -3.38
N PRO A 65 12.71 -1.53 -4.01
CA PRO A 65 12.24 -0.51 -4.97
C PRO A 65 11.56 -1.09 -6.22
N GLU A 66 11.74 -2.39 -6.49
CA GLU A 66 11.06 -3.13 -7.56
C GLU A 66 9.59 -3.44 -7.23
N ALA A 67 9.22 -3.42 -5.95
CA ALA A 67 7.85 -3.56 -5.49
C ALA A 67 7.12 -2.22 -5.55
N ILE A 68 5.86 -2.27 -5.96
CA ILE A 68 4.89 -1.20 -5.77
C ILE A 68 4.11 -1.55 -4.50
N VAL A 69 4.57 -1.02 -3.36
CA VAL A 69 3.92 -1.30 -2.07
C VAL A 69 2.80 -0.30 -1.81
N GLY A 70 1.65 -0.81 -1.39
CA GLY A 70 0.51 -0.02 -0.95
C GLY A 70 -0.08 -0.57 0.33
N ALA A 71 -1.03 0.18 0.87
CA ALA A 71 -1.75 -0.19 2.08
C ALA A 71 -3.14 -0.76 1.75
N GLY A 72 -3.54 -1.82 2.45
CA GLY A 72 -4.90 -2.34 2.45
C GLY A 72 -5.59 -2.12 3.78
N THR A 73 -6.92 -2.27 3.83
CA THR A 73 -7.69 -2.06 5.08
C THR A 73 -7.53 -0.63 5.64
N VAL A 74 -7.41 0.38 4.77
CA VAL A 74 -7.42 1.79 5.19
C VAL A 74 -8.86 2.23 5.42
N LEU A 75 -9.22 2.61 6.64
CA LEU A 75 -10.61 2.87 7.05
C LEU A 75 -10.94 4.36 7.20
N ASN A 76 -9.92 5.21 7.40
CA ASN A 76 -10.12 6.62 7.72
C ASN A 76 -8.96 7.52 7.23
N PRO A 77 -9.13 8.85 7.22
CA PRO A 77 -8.11 9.79 6.77
C PRO A 77 -6.79 9.75 7.57
N GLN A 78 -6.84 9.42 8.86
CA GLN A 78 -5.64 9.33 9.69
C GLN A 78 -4.74 8.18 9.20
N GLN A 79 -5.32 6.99 9.02
CA GLN A 79 -4.61 5.84 8.48
C GLN A 79 -4.09 6.10 7.07
N LEU A 80 -4.86 6.80 6.24
CA LEU A 80 -4.42 7.21 4.91
C LEU A 80 -3.17 8.09 4.99
N ALA A 81 -3.13 9.06 5.90
CA ALA A 81 -1.96 9.91 6.11
C ALA A 81 -0.75 9.11 6.63
N GLU A 82 -0.94 8.21 7.60
CA GLU A 82 0.11 7.36 8.16
C GLU A 82 0.79 6.50 7.10
N VAL A 83 0.01 5.81 6.26
CA VAL A 83 0.58 4.94 5.22
C VAL A 83 1.22 5.74 4.10
N THR A 84 0.71 6.94 3.83
CA THR A 84 1.33 7.85 2.86
C THR A 84 2.71 8.29 3.35
N GLU A 85 2.85 8.68 4.61
CA GLU A 85 4.14 9.05 5.20
C GLU A 85 5.10 7.83 5.26
N ALA A 86 4.57 6.63 5.48
CA ALA A 86 5.35 5.39 5.40
C ALA A 86 5.83 5.04 3.98
N GLY A 87 5.37 5.73 2.94
CA GLY A 87 5.79 5.51 1.56
C GLY A 87 4.89 4.55 0.77
N ALA A 88 3.65 4.30 1.21
CA ALA A 88 2.68 3.59 0.40
C ALA A 88 2.41 4.36 -0.90
N GLN A 89 2.43 3.68 -2.04
CA GLN A 89 2.21 4.25 -3.37
C GLN A 89 0.73 4.24 -3.78
N PHE A 90 -0.09 3.48 -3.06
CA PHE A 90 -1.55 3.43 -3.18
C PHE A 90 -2.19 2.97 -1.87
N ALA A 91 -3.50 3.21 -1.72
CA ALA A 91 -4.30 2.68 -0.63
C ALA A 91 -5.57 2.00 -1.15
N ILE A 92 -5.91 0.87 -0.54
CA ILE A 92 -7.14 0.10 -0.74
C ILE A 92 -7.94 0.15 0.56
N SER A 93 -9.22 0.50 0.43
CA SER A 93 -10.19 0.48 1.51
C SER A 93 -11.23 -0.62 1.25
N PRO A 94 -11.71 -1.34 2.29
CA PRO A 94 -12.76 -2.35 2.15
C PRO A 94 -14.14 -1.73 1.88
N GLY A 95 -14.27 -0.41 2.01
CA GLY A 95 -15.49 0.35 1.71
C GLY A 95 -15.15 1.81 1.47
N LEU A 96 -16.14 2.70 1.56
CA LEU A 96 -15.91 4.13 1.41
C LEU A 96 -16.76 4.93 2.40
N THR A 97 -16.24 6.08 2.76
CA THR A 97 -16.95 7.12 3.53
C THR A 97 -16.58 8.47 2.92
N GLU A 98 -17.46 9.47 3.05
CA GLU A 98 -17.17 10.81 2.53
C GLU A 98 -15.84 11.39 3.05
N PRO A 99 -15.48 11.27 4.34
CA PRO A 99 -14.20 11.76 4.83
C PRO A 99 -13.00 11.08 4.17
N LEU A 100 -13.06 9.76 3.96
CA LEU A 100 -11.98 9.01 3.32
C LEU A 100 -11.84 9.36 1.84
N LEU A 101 -12.95 9.47 1.11
CA LEU A 101 -12.93 9.86 -0.31
C LEU A 101 -12.40 11.28 -0.50
N LYS A 102 -12.80 12.21 0.37
CA LYS A 102 -12.29 13.59 0.36
C LYS A 102 -10.77 13.60 0.58
N ALA A 103 -10.29 12.94 1.63
CA ALA A 103 -8.85 12.85 1.91
C ALA A 103 -8.06 12.19 0.76
N ALA A 104 -8.59 11.12 0.16
CA ALA A 104 -7.96 10.43 -0.95
C ALA A 104 -7.86 11.32 -2.20
N THR A 105 -8.93 12.02 -2.57
CA THR A 105 -8.99 12.84 -3.79
C THR A 105 -8.28 14.19 -3.68
N GLU A 106 -8.12 14.72 -2.47
CA GLU A 106 -7.28 15.91 -2.19
C GLU A 106 -5.79 15.62 -2.41
N GLY A 107 -5.38 14.35 -2.38
CA GLY A 107 -4.05 13.89 -2.79
C GLY A 107 -3.01 14.07 -1.70
N LEU A 108 -2.88 13.08 -0.83
CA LEU A 108 -1.79 13.00 0.14
C LEU A 108 -0.57 12.24 -0.42
N PHE A 109 -0.74 11.37 -1.43
CA PHE A 109 0.35 10.60 -2.05
C PHE A 109 1.23 11.50 -2.92
N LEU A 110 2.33 11.98 -2.34
CA LEU A 110 3.37 12.75 -3.02
C LEU A 110 4.36 11.88 -3.79
#